data_AF-A0A8A4ZB29-F1
#
_entry.id   AF-A0A8A4ZB29-F1
#
_cell.length_a   1.000
_cell.length_b   1.000
_cell.length_c   1.000
_cell.angle_alpha   90.00
_cell.angle_beta   90.00
_cell.angle_gamma   90.00
#
_symmetry.space_group_name_H-M   'P 1'
#
loop_
_entity.id
_entity.type
_entity.pdbx_description
1 polymer ?
#
loop_
_entity_poly.entity_id
_entity_poly.type
_entity_poly.pdbx_seq_one_letter_code
_entity_poly.pdbx_strand_id
1 'polypeptide(L)' 'MVEPSDPVPVRVWIQAHQSGDHECDGHAVAWAGTQVHVRYIDRHGREGWAWVWANAVTRR' A
#
# COMPACT_ATOMS: atom_id res chain seq x y z
N MET A 1 -4.03 2.21 -16.28
CA MET A 1 -3.84 2.58 -14.87
C MET A 1 -5.09 3.32 -14.43
N VAL A 2 -5.68 2.95 -13.30
CA VAL A 2 -6.87 3.62 -12.76
C VAL A 2 -6.46 4.29 -11.46
N GLU A 3 -6.71 5.59 -11.35
CA GLU A 3 -6.50 6.39 -10.14
C GLU A 3 -7.89 6.80 -9.62
N PRO A 4 -8.24 6.50 -8.35
CA PRO A 4 -9.54 6.86 -7.82
C PRO A 4 -9.56 8.36 -7.51
N SER A 5 -10.72 9.00 -7.61
CA SER A 5 -10.86 10.41 -7.17
C SER A 5 -10.56 10.58 -5.68
N ASP A 6 -10.87 9.55 -4.89
CA ASP A 6 -10.58 9.48 -3.46
C ASP A 6 -9.68 8.27 -3.16
N PRO A 7 -8.54 8.46 -2.48
CA PRO A 7 -7.69 7.34 -2.08
C PRO A 7 -8.46 6.32 -1.23
N VAL A 8 -8.37 5.04 -1.58
CA VAL A 8 -9.14 4.00 -0.88
C VAL A 8 -8.35 3.55 0.35
N PRO A 9 -8.89 3.63 1.57
CA PRO A 9 -8.21 3.13 2.76
C PRO A 9 -8.04 1.62 2.68
N VAL A 10 -6.81 1.16 2.90
CA VAL A 10 -6.44 -0.25 2.81
C VAL A 10 -5.49 -0.63 3.92
N ARG A 11 -5.41 -1.92 4.18
CA ARG A 11 -4.32 -2.54 4.92
C ARG A 11 -3.42 -3.28 3.95
N VAL A 12 -2.12 -3.10 4.07
CA VAL A 12 -1.12 -3.62 3.13
C VAL A 12 0.04 -4.27 3.86
N TRP A 13 0.56 -5.36 3.30
CA TRP A 13 1.85 -5.93 3.71
C TRP A 13 2.99 -5.28 2.92
N ILE A 14 3.93 -4.65 3.62
CA ILE A 14 5.11 -4.01 3.04
C ILE A 14 6.36 -4.77 3.46
N GLN A 15 7.16 -5.15 2.48
CA GLN A 15 8.51 -5.66 2.70
C GLN A 15 9.48 -4.49 2.79
N ALA A 16 10.00 -4.22 3.99
CA ALA A 16 11.03 -3.22 4.21
C ALA A 16 12.40 -3.88 4.38
N HIS A 17 13.40 -3.37 3.66
CA HIS A 17 14.75 -3.96 3.63
C HIS A 17 15.38 -4.19 5.01
N GLN A 18 15.14 -3.29 5.97
CA GLN A 18 15.77 -3.35 7.31
C GLN A 18 14.89 -3.98 8.39
N SER A 19 13.57 -3.99 8.21
CA SER A 19 12.62 -4.39 9.24
C SER A 19 11.80 -5.63 8.89
N GLY A 20 12.00 -6.18 7.69
CA GLY A 20 11.23 -7.30 7.18
C GLY A 20 9.81 -6.91 6.77
N ASP A 21 9.00 -7.94 6.60
CA ASP A 21 7.61 -7.83 6.19
C ASP A 21 6.75 -7.37 7.37
N HIS A 22 5.94 -6.35 7.17
CA HIS A 22 5.03 -5.83 8.19
C HIS A 22 3.74 -5.33 7.57
N GLU A 23 2.66 -5.41 8.33
CA GLU A 23 1.37 -4.90 7.96
C GLU A 23 1.24 -3.43 8.39
N CYS A 24 0.74 -2.57 7.51
CA CYS A 24 0.47 -1.18 7.82
C CYS A 24 -0.83 -0.69 7.18
N ASP A 25 -1.44 0.32 7.79
CA ASP A 25 -2.55 1.05 7.18
C ASP A 25 -2.00 2.00 6.11
N GLY A 26 -2.72 2.10 4.99
CA GLY A 26 -2.34 2.93 3.86
C GLY A 26 -3.53 3.31 3.00
N HIS A 27 -3.26 3.94 1.86
CA HIS A 27 -4.25 4.32 0.88
C HIS A 27 -3.85 3.81 -0.50
N ALA A 28 -4.74 3.05 -1.14
CA ALA A 28 -4.58 2.69 -2.53
C ALA A 28 -4.88 3.91 -3.40
N VAL A 29 -3.86 4.35 -4.13
CA VAL A 29 -3.89 5.56 -4.96
C VAL A 29 -3.89 5.23 -6.45
N ALA A 30 -3.47 4.04 -6.87
CA ALA A 30 -3.62 3.62 -8.26
C ALA A 30 -3.70 2.10 -8.41
N TRP A 31 -4.26 1.62 -9.51
CA TRP A 31 -4.30 0.22 -9.91
C TRP A 31 -3.72 0.02 -11.30
N ALA A 32 -2.95 -1.04 -11.46
CA ALA A 32 -2.38 -1.51 -12.72
C ALA A 32 -2.52 -3.03 -12.82
N GLY A 33 -3.65 -3.49 -13.36
CA GLY A 33 -3.95 -4.93 -13.45
C GLY A 33 -4.09 -5.53 -12.05
N THR A 34 -3.17 -6.44 -11.69
CA THR A 34 -3.12 -7.09 -10.37
C THR A 34 -2.22 -6.37 -9.38
N GLN A 35 -1.69 -5.19 -9.72
CA GLN A 35 -0.88 -4.38 -8.81
C GLN A 35 -1.64 -3.14 -8.35
N VAL A 36 -1.36 -2.73 -7.11
CA VAL A 36 -1.94 -1.57 -6.44
C VAL A 36 -0.79 -0.68 -5.98
N HIS A 37 -0.85 0.59 -6.31
CA HIS A 37 0.04 1.60 -5.78
C HIS A 37 -0.53 2.08 -4.45
N VAL A 38 0.24 1.94 -3.37
CA VAL A 38 -0.19 2.28 -2.02
C VAL A 38 0.73 3.34 -1.44
N ARG A 39 0.12 4.41 -0.93
CA ARG A 39 0.76 5.38 -0.02
C ARG A 39 0.57 4.87 1.41
N TYR A 40 1.65 4.74 2.17
CA TYR A 40 1.60 4.23 3.54
C TYR A 40 2.48 5.05 4.48
N ILE A 41 2.24 4.91 5.78
CA ILE A 41 3.13 5.40 6.84
C ILE A 41 3.79 4.17 7.47
N ASP A 42 5.12 4.12 7.45
CA ASP A 42 5.87 3.01 8.06
C ASP A 42 5.81 3.05 9.59
N ARG A 43 6.30 2.00 10.24
CA ARG A 43 6.34 1.89 11.71
C ARG A 43 7.13 3.02 12.41
N HIS A 44 7.94 3.76 11.66
CA HIS A 44 8.76 4.88 12.15
C HIS A 44 8.13 6.23 11.81
N GLY A 45 6.89 6.25 11.31
CA GLY A 45 6.18 7.47 10.95
C GLY A 45 6.59 8.07 9.61
N ARG A 46 7.36 7.36 8.79
CA ARG A 46 7.81 7.87 7.48
C ARG A 46 6.81 7.52 6.39
N GLU A 47 6.52 8.49 5.55
CA GLU A 47 5.71 8.26 4.36
C GLU A 47 6.51 7.49 3.30
N GLY A 48 5.85 6.51 2.69
CA GLY A 48 6.39 5.74 1.59
C GLY A 48 5.34 5.39 0.55
N TRP A 49 5.83 4.96 -0.61
CA TRP A 49 5.02 4.46 -1.72
C TRP A 49 5.55 3.11 -2.16
N ALA A 50 4.63 2.19 -2.46
CA ALA A 50 4.98 0.88 -2.98
C ALA A 50 3.93 0.38 -3.96
N TRP A 51 4.39 -0.31 -5.00
CA TRP A 51 3.53 -1.19 -5.78
C TRP A 51 3.49 -2.55 -5.09
N VAL A 52 2.30 -2.99 -4.76
CA VAL A 52 2.05 -4.30 -4.14
C VAL A 52 1.07 -5.08 -4.99
N TRP A 53 1.12 -6.41 -4.89
CA TRP A 53 0.11 -7.26 -5.50
C TRP A 53 -1.24 -7.07 -4.81
N ALA A 54 -2.33 -7.13 -5.56
CA ALA A 54 -3.68 -6.88 -5.05
C ALA A 54 -4.10 -7.89 -3.97
N ASN A 55 -3.49 -9.08 -3.93
CA ASN A 55 -3.70 -10.07 -2.86
C ASN A 55 -2.96 -9.73 -1.56
N ALA A 56 -2.00 -8.81 -1.58
CA ALA A 56 -1.33 -8.27 -0.40
C ALA A 56 -2.06 -7.05 0.19
N VAL A 57 -3.21 -6.68 -0.38
CA VAL A 57 -4.03 -5.55 0.01
C VAL A 57 -5.39 -6.04 0.50
N THR A 58 -5.78 -5.60 1.68
CA THR A 58 -7.13 -5.83 2.22
C THR A 58 -7.84 -4.48 2.33
N ARG A 59 -9.05 -4.39 1.76
CA ARG A 59 -9.89 -3.19 1.96
C ARG A 59 -10.32 -3.10 3.42
N ARG A 60 -10.27 -1.89 3.97
CA ARG A 60 -10.77 -1.58 5.30
C ARG A 60 -12.21 -1.10 5.25
#